data_AF-A0A9Q0FZH5-F1
#
_entry.id   AF-A0A9Q0FZH5-F1
#
_cell.length_a   1.000
_cell.length_b   1.000
_cell.length_c   1.000
_cell.angle_alpha   90.00
_cell.angle_beta   90.00
_cell.angle_gamma   90.00
#
_symmetry.space_group_name_H-M   'P 1'
#
loop_
_entity.id
_entity.type
_entity.pdbx_description
1 polymer ?
#
loop_
_entity_poly.entity_id
_entity_poly.type
_entity_poly.pdbx_seq_one_letter_code
_entity_poly.pdbx_strand_id
1 'polypeptide(L)'
;MSDSQETDKNIEIWKIKNLIKELEAARGNGTSMISLILPPGDQISRANKMLGDEYGTASNIKSRVNRQSVLGAITSAQQRLKLYNKVPPNGLVLYTGTVVNEDGKEKKKTIDFEPFRPINASLYLCDNKFHTEALNELLESDDKFGFIIMDGNGTLFGTLSGNAREVLHKFSVDLPKKHGRGGQSALRFARLRMEKRHNYVRKTAELATQFYINPATSQPNVSGLILAGSADFKTELSQSDMFDARLQAKILNVVDVSYGGESGFNQAIDLSAEILSNVKFIQEKCLIGKYFEEISQDTGKYVFGVDDTLNALDMGAVETLIVWENLDMNRYELKNTATGEIVVKHFNKEQETNQNNFRDQATSAELEVQNKMPLLEWFANEYRRFGCILEFVTNKSQEGSQFCRGFGGVGGILRYRVDLASFDVDSDDGGVYDDSD
;
A
#
# COMPACT_ATOMS: atom_id res chain seq x y z
N MET A 1 7.02 -8.32 13.27
CA MET A 1 6.79 -6.95 13.78
C MET A 1 7.14 -5.87 12.76
N SER A 2 8.10 -6.08 11.85
CA SER A 2 8.36 -5.19 10.70
C SER A 2 7.40 -5.39 9.55
N ASP A 3 7.11 -6.64 9.21
CA ASP A 3 6.25 -6.96 8.05
C ASP A 3 4.83 -6.44 8.31
N SER A 4 4.37 -6.53 9.57
CA SER A 4 3.14 -5.90 10.05
C SER A 4 3.12 -4.37 9.89
N GLN A 5 4.27 -3.68 9.98
CA GLN A 5 4.33 -2.22 9.76
C GLN A 5 4.32 -1.86 8.26
N GLU A 6 4.85 -2.72 7.39
CA GLU A 6 4.79 -2.53 5.94
C GLU A 6 3.38 -2.82 5.40
N THR A 7 2.73 -3.89 5.88
CA THR A 7 1.32 -4.18 5.55
C THR A 7 0.40 -3.07 6.04
N ASP A 8 0.62 -2.55 7.24
CA ASP A 8 -0.17 -1.43 7.78
C ASP A 8 -0.05 -0.17 6.92
N LYS A 9 1.15 0.13 6.40
CA LYS A 9 1.36 1.22 5.44
C LYS A 9 0.62 0.97 4.14
N ASN A 10 0.62 -0.26 3.62
CA ASN A 10 -0.12 -0.60 2.40
C ASN A 10 -1.63 -0.40 2.59
N ILE A 11 -2.17 -0.71 3.77
CA ILE A 11 -3.57 -0.49 4.12
C ILE A 11 -3.88 1.01 4.20
N GLU A 12 -3.01 1.84 4.81
CA GLU A 12 -3.18 3.30 4.83
C GLU A 12 -3.12 3.90 3.42
N ILE A 13 -2.19 3.43 2.58
CA ILE A 13 -2.09 3.80 1.16
C ILE A 13 -3.37 3.43 0.43
N TRP A 14 -3.92 2.23 0.66
CA TRP A 14 -5.18 1.80 0.07
C TRP A 14 -6.35 2.68 0.50
N LYS A 15 -6.46 3.03 1.79
CA LYS A 15 -7.50 3.94 2.30
C LYS A 15 -7.42 5.30 1.62
N ILE A 16 -6.22 5.86 1.47
CA ILE A 16 -6.01 7.14 0.79
C ILE A 16 -6.33 7.03 -0.70
N LYS A 17 -5.95 5.94 -1.37
CA LYS A 17 -6.29 5.69 -2.78
C LYS A 17 -7.81 5.61 -2.99
N ASN A 18 -8.53 4.95 -2.08
CA ASN A 18 -9.98 4.89 -2.14
C ASN A 18 -10.62 6.27 -1.87
N LEU A 19 -10.07 7.02 -0.90
CA LEU A 19 -10.49 8.40 -0.62
C LEU A 19 -10.27 9.32 -1.83
N ILE A 20 -9.13 9.22 -2.51
CA ILE A 20 -8.85 9.98 -3.74
C ILE A 20 -9.85 9.63 -4.83
N LYS A 21 -10.14 8.34 -5.04
CA LYS A 21 -11.14 7.90 -6.01
C LYS A 21 -12.52 8.49 -5.71
N GLU A 22 -12.89 8.55 -4.43
CA GLU A 22 -14.13 9.17 -3.98
C GLU A 22 -14.13 10.70 -4.17
N LEU A 23 -13.00 11.36 -3.93
CA LEU A 23 -12.82 12.81 -4.12
C LEU A 23 -12.81 13.21 -5.60
N GLU A 24 -12.24 12.39 -6.49
CA GLU A 24 -12.21 12.62 -7.93
C GLU A 24 -13.59 12.38 -8.58
N ALA A 25 -14.36 11.41 -8.07
CA ALA A 25 -15.73 11.16 -8.50
C ALA A 25 -16.69 12.29 -8.06
N ALA A 26 -16.41 12.93 -6.93
CA ALA A 26 -17.21 14.02 -6.41
C ALA A 26 -17.15 15.26 -7.31
N ARG A 27 -18.29 15.66 -7.87
CA ARG A 27 -18.45 16.91 -8.63
C ARG A 27 -19.40 17.87 -7.94
N GLY A 28 -19.00 19.13 -7.88
CA GLY A 28 -19.81 20.22 -7.34
C GLY A 28 -20.55 20.99 -8.45
N ASN A 29 -21.72 21.52 -8.13
CA ASN A 29 -22.43 22.47 -8.98
C ASN A 29 -21.85 23.88 -8.80
N GLY A 30 -20.72 24.15 -9.46
CA GLY A 30 -20.04 25.45 -9.45
C GLY A 30 -18.74 25.46 -8.65
N THR A 31 -18.14 26.63 -8.45
CA THR A 31 -16.83 26.83 -7.82
C THR A 31 -16.91 26.81 -6.30
N SER A 32 -17.25 25.68 -5.71
CA SER A 32 -17.48 25.56 -4.25
C SER A 32 -16.63 24.47 -3.59
N MET A 33 -15.70 23.89 -4.33
CA MET A 33 -14.83 22.80 -3.89
C MET A 33 -13.46 23.38 -3.55
N ILE A 34 -13.14 23.44 -2.27
CA ILE A 34 -11.87 23.93 -1.76
C ILE A 34 -10.95 22.74 -1.52
N SER A 35 -9.78 22.79 -2.14
CA SER A 35 -8.65 21.89 -1.90
C SER A 35 -7.55 22.70 -1.22
N LEU A 36 -7.25 22.40 0.04
CA LEU A 36 -6.22 23.05 0.83
C LEU A 36 -5.18 22.02 1.30
N ILE A 37 -3.92 22.24 0.97
CA ILE A 37 -2.78 21.41 1.37
C ILE A 37 -1.74 22.31 2.03
N LEU A 38 -1.37 21.96 3.26
CA LEU A 38 -0.38 22.67 4.06
C LEU A 38 0.85 21.78 4.27
N PRO A 39 2.06 22.23 3.87
CA PRO A 39 3.28 21.48 4.08
C PRO A 39 3.69 21.47 5.55
N PRO A 40 4.51 20.49 5.98
CA PRO A 40 4.97 20.41 7.36
C PRO A 40 5.83 21.63 7.72
N GLY A 41 5.58 22.18 8.90
CA GLY A 41 6.27 23.39 9.38
C GLY A 41 5.60 24.72 9.00
N ASP A 42 4.57 24.73 8.15
CA ASP A 42 3.77 25.94 7.91
C ASP A 42 2.91 26.28 9.14
N GLN A 43 2.48 27.54 9.22
CA GLN A 43 1.69 28.04 10.35
C GLN A 43 0.19 28.06 10.00
N ILE A 44 -0.64 27.45 10.85
CA ILE A 44 -2.11 27.47 10.70
C ILE A 44 -2.66 28.91 10.67
N SER A 45 -2.03 29.82 11.42
CA SER A 45 -2.41 31.24 11.41
C SER A 45 -2.34 31.88 10.02
N ARG A 46 -1.33 31.51 9.21
CA ARG A 46 -1.18 31.98 7.83
C ARG A 46 -2.33 31.47 6.96
N ALA A 47 -2.66 30.19 7.06
CA ALA A 47 -3.77 29.58 6.32
C ALA A 47 -5.13 30.21 6.72
N ASN A 48 -5.35 30.44 8.01
CA ASN A 48 -6.57 31.11 8.51
C ASN A 48 -6.68 32.55 8.01
N LYS A 49 -5.57 33.30 7.95
CA LYS A 49 -5.54 34.65 7.40
C LYS A 49 -5.90 34.64 5.91
N MET A 50 -5.28 33.76 5.13
CA MET A 50 -5.56 33.60 3.70
C MET A 50 -7.05 33.26 3.47
N LEU A 51 -7.62 32.31 4.21
CA LEU A 51 -9.05 32.00 4.12
C LEU A 51 -9.95 33.17 4.53
N GLY A 52 -9.49 34.03 5.46
CA GLY A 52 -10.20 35.25 5.85
C GLY A 52 -10.23 36.29 4.72
N ASP A 53 -9.10 36.48 4.03
CA ASP A 53 -8.99 37.37 2.87
C ASP A 53 -9.87 36.85 1.71
N GLU A 54 -9.87 35.54 1.47
CA GLU A 54 -10.71 34.86 0.46
C GLU A 54 -12.20 34.92 0.80
N TYR A 55 -12.56 34.88 2.09
CA TYR A 55 -13.94 35.10 2.52
C TYR A 55 -14.40 36.52 2.16
N GLY A 56 -13.52 37.52 2.33
CA GLY A 56 -13.77 38.90 1.97
C GLY A 56 -13.97 39.09 0.47
N THR A 57 -13.11 38.50 -0.36
CA THR A 57 -13.23 38.56 -1.83
C THR A 57 -14.48 37.84 -2.34
N ALA A 58 -14.80 36.66 -1.79
CA ALA A 58 -15.98 35.88 -2.13
C ALA A 58 -17.30 36.61 -1.84
N SER A 59 -17.33 37.55 -0.88
CA SER A 59 -18.53 38.35 -0.58
C SER A 59 -18.99 39.23 -1.76
N ASN A 60 -18.07 39.58 -2.67
CA ASN A 60 -18.32 40.40 -3.86
C ASN A 60 -18.91 39.61 -5.04
N ILE A 61 -19.09 38.28 -4.92
CA ILE A 61 -19.70 37.45 -5.95
C ILE A 61 -21.16 37.89 -6.16
N LYS A 62 -21.51 38.21 -7.42
CA LYS A 62 -22.85 38.72 -7.80
C LYS A 62 -23.95 37.65 -7.69
N SER A 63 -23.63 36.40 -8.03
CA SER A 63 -24.58 35.29 -7.96
C SER A 63 -24.85 34.92 -6.50
N ARG A 64 -26.10 35.10 -6.04
CA ARG A 64 -26.49 34.82 -4.64
C ARG A 64 -26.21 33.38 -4.22
N VAL A 65 -26.53 32.42 -5.10
CA VAL A 65 -26.37 30.98 -4.83
C VAL A 65 -24.88 30.62 -4.76
N ASN A 66 -24.08 30.99 -5.77
CA ASN A 66 -22.65 30.67 -5.78
C ASN A 66 -21.91 31.34 -4.62
N ARG A 67 -22.27 32.59 -4.29
CA ARG A 67 -21.71 33.29 -3.13
C ARG A 67 -21.97 32.53 -1.83
N GLN A 68 -23.20 32.05 -1.61
CA GLN A 68 -23.55 31.34 -0.40
C GLN A 68 -22.81 29.99 -0.30
N SER A 69 -22.63 29.28 -1.41
CA SER A 69 -21.87 28.03 -1.45
C SER A 69 -20.38 28.25 -1.14
N VAL A 70 -19.74 29.25 -1.77
CA VAL A 70 -18.32 29.58 -1.52
C VAL A 70 -18.09 30.01 -0.07
N LEU A 71 -18.90 30.94 0.45
CA LEU A 71 -18.79 31.39 1.83
C LEU A 71 -19.01 30.23 2.81
N GLY A 72 -19.96 29.34 2.52
CA GLY A 72 -20.21 28.13 3.30
C GLY A 72 -19.03 27.16 3.33
N ALA A 73 -18.37 26.95 2.18
CA ALA A 73 -17.17 26.11 2.08
C ALA A 73 -16.00 26.71 2.87
N ILE A 74 -15.70 28.00 2.70
CA ILE A 74 -14.64 28.69 3.44
C ILE A 74 -14.90 28.65 4.95
N THR A 75 -16.14 28.88 5.38
CA THR A 75 -16.52 28.81 6.80
C THR A 75 -16.27 27.39 7.36
N SER A 76 -16.60 26.37 6.59
CA SER A 76 -16.39 24.96 6.99
C SER A 76 -14.90 24.63 7.09
N ALA A 77 -14.09 25.11 6.14
CA ALA A 77 -12.63 24.96 6.18
C ALA A 77 -12.00 25.64 7.40
N GLN A 78 -12.40 26.89 7.69
CA GLN A 78 -11.95 27.62 8.88
C GLN A 78 -12.36 26.92 10.19
N GLN A 79 -13.56 26.35 10.26
CA GLN A 79 -14.01 25.59 11.43
C GLN A 79 -13.16 24.34 11.67
N ARG A 80 -12.79 23.62 10.61
CA ARG A 80 -11.90 22.46 10.72
C ARG A 80 -10.48 22.84 11.10
N LEU A 81 -9.92 23.89 10.51
CA LEU A 81 -8.56 24.36 10.85
C LEU A 81 -8.43 24.78 12.32
N LYS A 82 -9.51 25.24 12.97
CA LYS A 82 -9.51 25.56 14.41
C LYS A 82 -9.32 24.33 15.31
N LEU A 83 -9.59 23.12 14.83
CA LEU A 83 -9.36 21.89 15.59
C LEU A 83 -7.86 21.58 15.73
N TYR A 84 -7.04 22.12 14.83
CA TYR A 84 -5.59 21.91 14.82
C TYR A 84 -4.87 23.11 15.45
N ASN A 85 -4.04 22.85 16.46
CA ASN A 85 -3.20 23.88 17.07
C ASN A 85 -1.93 24.15 16.25
N LYS A 86 -1.39 23.13 15.59
CA LYS A 86 -0.19 23.19 14.73
C LYS A 86 -0.36 22.22 13.56
N VAL A 87 0.25 22.53 12.42
CA VAL A 87 0.29 21.60 11.28
C VAL A 87 1.01 20.32 11.74
N PRO A 88 0.42 19.12 11.54
CA PRO A 88 1.06 17.85 11.86
C PRO A 88 2.40 17.63 11.15
N PRO A 89 3.25 16.70 11.62
CA PRO A 89 4.61 16.51 11.08
C PRO A 89 4.66 16.09 9.62
N ASN A 90 3.61 15.45 9.08
CA ASN A 90 3.55 15.09 7.66
C ASN A 90 2.78 16.12 6.80
N GLY A 91 2.30 17.22 7.39
CA GLY A 91 1.43 18.19 6.73
C GLY A 91 -0.04 17.98 7.05
N LEU A 92 -0.90 18.79 6.43
CA LEU A 92 -2.35 18.72 6.60
C LEU A 92 -3.05 18.85 5.24
N VAL A 93 -3.98 17.94 4.97
CA VAL A 93 -4.82 17.98 3.77
C VAL A 93 -6.26 18.20 4.20
N LEU A 94 -6.91 19.19 3.58
CA LEU A 94 -8.28 19.59 3.87
C LEU A 94 -9.06 19.76 2.57
N TYR A 95 -10.11 18.94 2.41
CA TYR A 95 -11.07 19.05 1.32
C TYR A 95 -12.43 19.45 1.87
N THR A 96 -12.95 20.58 1.41
CA THR A 96 -14.28 21.06 1.83
C THR A 96 -15.09 21.51 0.63
N GLY A 97 -16.35 21.09 0.54
CA GLY A 97 -17.23 21.56 -0.52
C GLY A 97 -18.63 20.97 -0.44
N THR A 98 -19.52 21.49 -1.29
CA THR A 98 -20.87 20.96 -1.47
C THR A 98 -20.89 20.04 -2.69
N VAL A 99 -21.08 18.74 -2.44
CA VAL A 99 -21.19 17.71 -3.48
C VAL A 99 -22.66 17.37 -3.69
N VAL A 100 -23.01 17.06 -4.93
CA VAL A 100 -24.35 16.56 -5.27
C VAL A 100 -24.30 15.04 -5.26
N ASN A 101 -25.09 14.41 -4.40
CA ASN A 101 -25.21 12.95 -4.41
C ASN A 101 -26.08 12.47 -5.57
N GLU A 102 -26.06 11.17 -5.88
CA GLU A 102 -26.89 10.54 -6.93
C GLU A 102 -28.40 10.80 -6.75
N ASP A 103 -28.85 10.97 -5.50
CA ASP A 103 -30.24 11.35 -5.16
C ASP A 103 -30.60 12.81 -5.46
N GLY A 104 -29.69 13.59 -6.06
CA GLY A 104 -29.85 15.02 -6.35
C GLY A 104 -29.85 15.94 -5.12
N LYS A 105 -29.62 15.39 -3.92
CA LYS A 105 -29.48 16.18 -2.68
C LYS A 105 -28.05 16.70 -2.52
N GLU A 106 -27.93 17.98 -2.16
CA GLU A 106 -26.65 18.61 -1.83
C GLU A 106 -26.18 18.16 -0.43
N LYS A 107 -24.98 17.58 -0.36
CA LYS A 107 -24.33 17.20 0.89
C LYS A 107 -23.06 18.01 1.07
N LYS A 108 -22.88 18.62 2.24
CA LYS A 108 -21.61 19.26 2.61
C LYS A 108 -20.61 18.16 2.97
N LYS A 109 -19.53 18.04 2.19
CA LYS A 109 -18.43 17.12 2.44
C LYS A 109 -17.27 17.91 3.02
N THR A 110 -16.68 17.40 4.09
CA THR A 110 -15.57 18.02 4.80
C THR A 110 -14.68 16.92 5.33
N ILE A 111 -13.50 16.78 4.74
CA ILE A 111 -12.53 15.75 5.05
C ILE A 111 -11.22 16.44 5.40
N ASP A 112 -10.67 16.09 6.55
CA ASP A 112 -9.35 16.50 7.01
C ASP A 112 -8.59 15.27 7.48
N PHE A 113 -7.34 15.14 7.05
CA PHE A 113 -6.46 14.07 7.49
C PHE A 113 -4.99 14.47 7.37
N GLU A 114 -4.15 13.80 8.15
CA GLU A 114 -2.70 13.85 8.02
C GLU A 114 -2.25 12.78 7.00
N PRO A 115 -1.47 13.13 5.96
CA PRO A 115 -0.94 12.16 5.00
C PRO A 115 0.12 11.27 5.66
N PHE A 116 0.31 10.05 5.12
CA PHE A 116 1.30 9.08 5.60
C PHE A 116 2.77 9.47 5.31
N ARG A 117 2.98 10.44 4.42
CA ARG A 117 4.29 10.98 4.04
C ARG A 117 4.25 12.52 4.06
N PRO A 118 5.37 13.19 4.40
CA PRO A 118 5.45 14.63 4.41
C PRO A 118 5.26 15.22 3.01
N ILE A 119 4.31 16.15 2.88
CA ILE A 119 4.00 16.84 1.62
C ILE A 119 4.77 18.16 1.53
N ASN A 120 5.61 18.34 0.51
CA ASN A 120 6.31 19.61 0.30
C ASN A 120 5.51 20.65 -0.50
N ALA A 121 4.39 20.25 -1.11
CA ALA A 121 3.50 21.13 -1.85
C ALA A 121 2.57 21.93 -0.91
N SER A 122 2.41 23.22 -1.20
CA SER A 122 1.36 24.07 -0.64
C SER A 122 0.36 24.37 -1.74
N LEU A 123 -0.91 24.02 -1.53
CA LEU A 123 -1.97 24.19 -2.53
C LEU A 123 -3.20 24.84 -1.90
N TYR A 124 -3.75 25.86 -2.54
CA TYR A 124 -5.09 26.36 -2.26
C TYR A 124 -5.80 26.64 -3.59
N LEU A 125 -6.84 25.88 -3.88
CA LEU A 125 -7.65 26.03 -5.08
C LEU A 125 -9.14 25.90 -4.74
N CYS A 126 -9.94 26.74 -5.36
CA CYS A 126 -11.40 26.68 -5.32
C CYS A 126 -11.91 26.44 -6.75
N ASP A 127 -12.43 25.25 -7.03
CA ASP A 127 -12.93 24.87 -8.35
C ASP A 127 -14.26 24.07 -8.22
N ASN A 128 -14.73 23.46 -9.30
CA ASN A 128 -15.88 22.57 -9.35
C ASN A 128 -15.54 21.11 -9.01
N LYS A 129 -14.26 20.78 -8.86
CA LYS A 129 -13.72 19.46 -8.51
C LYS A 129 -12.65 19.60 -7.42
N PHE A 130 -12.39 18.50 -6.70
CA PHE A 130 -11.23 18.45 -5.80
C PHE A 130 -9.94 18.20 -6.58
N HIS A 131 -8.86 18.87 -6.20
CA HIS A 131 -7.53 18.66 -6.77
C HIS A 131 -6.77 17.66 -5.90
N THR A 132 -6.56 16.45 -6.43
CA THR A 132 -5.89 15.32 -5.79
C THR A 132 -4.49 15.05 -6.35
N GLU A 133 -4.00 15.90 -7.27
CA GLU A 133 -2.72 15.74 -7.95
C GLU A 133 -1.54 15.56 -6.98
N ALA A 134 -1.48 16.40 -5.94
CA ALA A 134 -0.44 16.32 -4.91
C ALA A 134 -0.55 15.07 -4.02
N LEU A 135 -1.73 14.45 -3.90
CA LEU A 135 -1.89 13.18 -3.19
C LEU A 135 -1.50 12.00 -4.09
N ASN A 136 -1.80 12.07 -5.39
CA ASN A 136 -1.41 11.05 -6.36
C ASN A 136 0.13 10.92 -6.43
N GLU A 137 0.86 12.03 -6.35
CA GLU A 137 2.33 12.02 -6.24
C GLU A 137 2.83 11.29 -4.98
N LEU A 138 2.11 11.36 -3.86
CA LEU A 138 2.48 10.61 -2.65
C LEU A 138 2.16 9.13 -2.75
N LEU A 139 1.09 8.79 -3.48
CA LEU A 139 0.67 7.42 -3.74
C LEU A 139 1.58 6.70 -4.75
N GLU A 140 2.44 7.43 -5.48
CA GLU A 140 3.59 6.82 -6.15
C GLU A 140 4.50 6.22 -5.06
N SER A 141 4.16 4.96 -4.77
CA SER A 141 4.69 4.17 -3.70
C SER A 141 6.12 3.79 -4.05
N ASP A 142 7.01 4.67 -3.67
CA ASP A 142 8.41 4.41 -3.86
C ASP A 142 8.90 3.55 -2.71
N ASP A 143 8.94 2.24 -2.98
CA ASP A 143 9.72 1.31 -2.19
C ASP A 143 11.19 1.73 -2.29
N LYS A 144 11.89 1.79 -1.16
CA LYS A 144 13.30 2.20 -1.14
C LYS A 144 14.17 1.03 -1.58
N PHE A 145 14.75 1.13 -2.77
CA PHE A 145 15.68 0.14 -3.30
C PHE A 145 17.13 0.56 -3.05
N GLY A 146 17.96 -0.40 -2.66
CA GLY A 146 19.40 -0.20 -2.50
C GLY A 146 20.15 -0.55 -3.77
N PHE A 147 21.18 0.24 -4.10
CA PHE A 147 22.08 -0.01 -5.22
C PHE A 147 23.52 -0.04 -4.74
N ILE A 148 24.20 -1.16 -5.02
CA ILE A 148 25.64 -1.29 -4.80
C ILE A 148 26.29 -1.36 -6.17
N ILE A 149 27.04 -0.34 -6.55
CA ILE A 149 27.78 -0.32 -7.81
C ILE A 149 29.23 -0.61 -7.51
N MET A 150 29.71 -1.76 -7.96
CA MET A 150 31.10 -2.17 -7.83
C MET A 150 31.86 -1.94 -9.13
N ASP A 151 32.97 -1.20 -9.01
CA ASP A 151 33.93 -1.06 -10.10
C ASP A 151 35.35 -1.35 -9.60
N GLY A 152 36.28 -1.55 -10.53
CA GLY A 152 37.69 -1.78 -10.20
C GLY A 152 38.38 -0.59 -9.53
N ASN A 153 37.81 0.61 -9.66
CA ASN A 153 38.34 1.86 -9.11
C ASN A 153 37.64 2.33 -7.82
N GLY A 154 36.56 1.67 -7.41
CA GLY A 154 35.77 2.06 -6.24
C GLY A 154 34.34 1.54 -6.27
N THR A 155 33.63 1.70 -5.15
CA THR A 155 32.20 1.37 -5.04
C THR A 155 31.38 2.59 -4.70
N LEU A 156 30.14 2.61 -5.19
CA LEU A 156 29.11 3.57 -4.82
C LEU A 156 27.93 2.83 -4.17
N PHE A 157 27.47 3.36 -3.04
CA PHE A 157 26.23 2.96 -2.38
C PHE A 157 25.20 4.04 -2.59
N GLY A 158 24.06 3.65 -3.17
CA GLY A 158 22.94 4.54 -3.43
C GLY A 158 21.63 3.92 -2.98
N THR A 159 20.62 4.76 -2.87
CA THR A 159 19.24 4.34 -2.74
C THR A 159 18.38 5.06 -3.76
N LEU A 160 17.40 4.34 -4.27
CA LEU A 160 16.36 4.87 -5.14
C LEU A 160 15.03 4.73 -4.42
N SER A 161 14.32 5.83 -4.26
CA SER A 161 12.94 5.86 -3.83
C SER A 161 12.18 6.49 -5.00
N GLY A 162 11.69 5.63 -5.90
CA GLY A 162 11.13 5.94 -7.23
C GLY A 162 11.92 6.98 -7.97
N ASN A 163 11.47 8.23 -8.02
CA ASN A 163 12.19 9.25 -8.80
C ASN A 163 13.30 9.95 -7.99
N ALA A 164 13.31 9.80 -6.66
CA ALA A 164 14.33 10.35 -5.80
C ALA A 164 15.54 9.40 -5.70
N ARG A 165 16.67 9.81 -6.29
CA ARG A 165 17.96 9.13 -6.11
C ARG A 165 18.77 9.81 -5.01
N GLU A 166 19.34 8.99 -4.12
CA GLU A 166 20.23 9.44 -3.05
C GLU A 166 21.53 8.64 -3.11
N VAL A 167 22.69 9.32 -3.14
CA VAL A 167 23.99 8.67 -3.01
C VAL A 167 24.39 8.71 -1.53
N LEU A 168 24.40 7.55 -0.88
CA LEU A 168 24.71 7.43 0.55
C LEU A 168 26.19 7.60 0.81
N HIS A 169 27.01 6.84 0.07
CA HIS A 169 28.45 6.84 0.24
C HIS A 169 29.17 6.38 -1.02
N LYS A 170 30.37 6.93 -1.25
CA LYS A 170 31.28 6.47 -2.29
C LYS A 170 32.70 6.42 -1.75
N PHE A 171 33.43 5.36 -2.11
CA PHE A 171 34.86 5.28 -1.82
C PHE A 171 35.62 4.70 -3.01
N SER A 172 36.85 5.19 -3.19
CA SER A 172 37.76 4.71 -4.24
C SER A 172 38.72 3.67 -3.71
N VAL A 173 39.17 2.78 -4.60
CA VAL A 173 40.18 1.76 -4.32
C VAL A 173 41.14 1.68 -5.49
N ASP A 174 42.43 1.55 -5.18
CA ASP A 174 43.46 1.25 -6.17
C ASP A 174 43.84 -0.23 -6.08
N LEU A 175 43.33 -1.01 -7.04
CA LEU A 175 43.57 -2.45 -7.12
C LEU A 175 44.75 -2.77 -8.05
N PRO A 176 45.67 -3.67 -7.65
CA PRO A 176 46.75 -4.11 -8.53
C PRO A 176 46.20 -4.69 -9.85
N LYS A 177 46.67 -4.13 -10.96
CA LYS A 177 46.30 -4.58 -12.31
C LYS A 177 46.89 -5.96 -12.60
N LYS A 178 46.22 -6.71 -13.48
CA LYS A 178 46.74 -8.01 -13.95
C LYS A 178 47.95 -7.76 -14.83
N HIS A 179 49.09 -8.36 -14.48
CA HIS A 179 50.33 -8.24 -15.24
C HIS A 179 50.91 -9.62 -15.51
N GLY A 180 51.35 -9.86 -16.75
CA GLY A 180 52.07 -11.09 -17.14
C GLY A 180 53.59 -10.97 -16.99
N ARG A 181 54.10 -9.80 -16.57
CA ARG A 181 55.53 -9.52 -16.39
C ARG A 181 55.91 -9.77 -14.93
N GLY A 182 56.96 -10.55 -14.67
CA GLY A 182 57.40 -10.83 -13.29
C GLY A 182 58.28 -12.07 -13.08
N GLY A 183 58.46 -12.93 -14.09
CA GLY A 183 59.28 -14.14 -13.97
C GLY A 183 58.89 -14.98 -12.74
N GLN A 184 59.87 -15.31 -11.90
CA GLN A 184 59.66 -16.06 -10.64
C GLN A 184 58.72 -15.35 -9.64
N SER A 185 58.62 -14.02 -9.70
CA SER A 185 57.77 -13.23 -8.79
C SER A 185 56.31 -13.11 -9.27
N ALA A 186 55.97 -13.64 -10.45
CA ALA A 186 54.62 -13.52 -11.01
C ALA A 186 53.54 -14.11 -10.09
N LEU A 187 53.82 -15.26 -9.46
CA LEU A 187 52.88 -15.91 -8.53
C LEU A 187 52.61 -15.04 -7.28
N ARG A 188 53.65 -14.36 -6.77
CA ARG A 188 53.52 -13.45 -5.62
C ARG A 188 52.64 -12.25 -5.96
N PHE A 189 52.83 -11.63 -7.13
CA PHE A 189 51.99 -10.51 -7.56
C PHE A 189 50.54 -10.93 -7.80
N ALA A 190 50.31 -12.13 -8.33
CA ALA A 190 48.98 -12.69 -8.46
C ALA A 190 48.29 -12.88 -7.09
N ARG A 191 49.02 -13.41 -6.09
CA ARG A 191 48.51 -13.55 -4.71
C ARG A 191 48.17 -12.20 -4.08
N LEU A 192 49.08 -11.22 -4.12
CA LEU A 192 48.83 -9.87 -3.59
C LEU A 192 47.62 -9.19 -4.24
N ARG A 193 47.42 -9.42 -5.53
CA ARG A 193 46.25 -8.93 -6.26
C ARG A 193 44.95 -9.58 -5.76
N MET A 194 44.92 -10.90 -5.60
CA MET A 194 43.74 -11.60 -5.09
C MET A 194 43.45 -11.21 -3.64
N GLU A 195 44.49 -11.04 -2.82
CA GLU A 195 44.35 -10.58 -1.43
C GLU A 195 43.75 -9.17 -1.35
N LYS A 196 44.23 -8.23 -2.19
CA LYS A 196 43.65 -6.87 -2.27
C LYS A 196 42.20 -6.87 -2.76
N ARG A 197 41.86 -7.75 -3.72
CA ARG A 197 40.47 -7.93 -4.18
C ARG A 197 39.57 -8.49 -3.08
N HIS A 198 40.03 -9.50 -2.36
CA HIS A 198 39.29 -10.07 -1.24
C HIS A 198 39.04 -9.03 -0.14
N ASN A 199 40.06 -8.23 0.21
CA ASN A 199 39.91 -7.13 1.17
C ASN A 199 38.95 -6.04 0.67
N TYR A 200 38.90 -5.80 -0.65
CA TYR A 200 37.95 -4.88 -1.25
C TYR A 200 36.51 -5.38 -1.11
N VAL A 201 36.24 -6.63 -1.50
CA VAL A 201 34.92 -7.27 -1.35
C VAL A 201 34.49 -7.26 0.12
N ARG A 202 35.39 -7.58 1.06
CA ARG A 202 35.13 -7.51 2.50
C ARG A 202 34.72 -6.12 2.95
N LYS A 203 35.49 -5.09 2.58
CA LYS A 203 35.18 -3.71 2.93
C LYS A 203 33.83 -3.26 2.37
N THR A 204 33.51 -3.65 1.13
CA THR A 204 32.21 -3.36 0.52
C THR A 204 31.07 -4.08 1.26
N ALA A 205 31.24 -5.35 1.65
CA ALA A 205 30.24 -6.10 2.41
C ALA A 205 29.99 -5.51 3.80
N GLU A 206 31.05 -5.12 4.51
CA GLU A 206 30.94 -4.46 5.83
C GLU A 206 30.20 -3.12 5.73
N LEU A 207 30.54 -2.29 4.73
CA LEU A 207 29.87 -1.01 4.52
C LEU A 207 28.42 -1.17 4.06
N ALA A 208 28.12 -2.18 3.23
CA ALA A 208 26.75 -2.49 2.85
C ALA A 208 25.89 -2.82 4.08
N THR A 209 26.45 -3.58 5.02
CA THR A 209 25.79 -3.90 6.30
C THR A 209 25.54 -2.63 7.12
N GLN A 210 26.50 -1.71 7.19
CA GLN A 210 26.35 -0.45 7.93
C GLN A 210 25.29 0.50 7.36
N PHE A 211 25.15 0.56 6.03
CA PHE A 211 24.22 1.49 5.38
C PHE A 211 22.82 0.91 5.14
N TYR A 212 22.74 -0.38 4.79
CA TYR A 212 21.45 -1.01 4.44
C TYR A 212 20.80 -1.75 5.60
N ILE A 213 21.49 -1.97 6.72
CA ILE A 213 20.88 -2.55 7.93
C ILE A 213 20.76 -1.47 9.00
N ASN A 214 19.58 -1.33 9.57
CA ASN A 214 19.38 -0.43 10.69
C ASN A 214 20.00 -1.03 11.97
N PRO A 215 20.88 -0.32 12.68
CA PRO A 215 21.47 -0.83 13.92
C PRO A 215 20.43 -1.06 15.03
N ALA A 216 19.31 -0.33 15.03
CA ALA A 216 18.29 -0.42 16.08
C ALA A 216 17.36 -1.63 15.92
N THR A 217 16.94 -1.94 14.68
CA THR A 217 16.01 -3.05 14.39
C THR A 217 16.71 -4.28 13.84
N SER A 218 18.01 -4.18 13.52
CA SER A 218 18.81 -5.23 12.88
C SER A 218 18.20 -5.76 11.57
N GLN A 219 17.37 -4.96 10.91
CA GLN A 219 16.67 -5.34 9.68
C GLN A 219 17.10 -4.46 8.49
N PRO A 220 16.97 -4.97 7.26
CA PRO A 220 17.24 -4.19 6.05
C PRO A 220 16.30 -2.98 5.96
N ASN A 221 16.85 -1.81 5.67
CA ASN A 221 16.10 -0.56 5.42
C ASN A 221 15.55 -0.46 4.00
N VAL A 222 15.91 -1.41 3.13
CA VAL A 222 15.55 -1.42 1.70
C VAL A 222 14.69 -2.64 1.39
N SER A 223 13.68 -2.44 0.54
CA SER A 223 12.76 -3.49 0.09
C SER A 223 13.47 -4.54 -0.78
N GLY A 224 14.46 -4.08 -1.55
CA GLY A 224 15.32 -4.91 -2.38
C GLY A 224 16.65 -4.24 -2.68
N LEU A 225 17.63 -5.06 -3.06
CA LEU A 225 19.00 -4.67 -3.33
C LEU A 225 19.38 -5.07 -4.76
N ILE A 226 20.00 -4.16 -5.50
CA ILE A 226 20.56 -4.41 -6.83
C ILE A 226 22.07 -4.32 -6.73
N LEU A 227 22.75 -5.37 -7.18
CA LEU A 227 24.20 -5.39 -7.32
C LEU A 227 24.55 -5.07 -8.76
N ALA A 228 25.09 -3.89 -9.00
CA ALA A 228 25.57 -3.47 -10.31
C ALA A 228 27.10 -3.47 -10.33
N GLY A 229 27.70 -3.73 -11.48
CA GLY A 229 29.13 -3.56 -11.62
C GLY A 229 29.68 -4.01 -12.95
N SER A 230 30.94 -3.68 -13.18
CA SER A 230 31.70 -4.20 -14.31
C SER A 230 32.43 -5.49 -13.89
N ALA A 231 32.37 -6.51 -14.74
CA ALA A 231 32.97 -7.84 -14.51
C ALA A 231 32.41 -8.60 -13.29
N ASP A 232 33.10 -9.66 -12.88
CA ASP A 232 32.61 -10.66 -11.92
C ASP A 232 32.62 -10.23 -10.44
N PHE A 233 33.05 -8.99 -10.11
CA PHE A 233 33.17 -8.55 -8.71
C PHE A 233 31.83 -8.57 -7.95
N LYS A 234 30.74 -8.20 -8.61
CA LYS A 234 29.38 -8.27 -8.06
C LYS A 234 28.93 -9.71 -7.81
N THR A 235 29.36 -10.65 -8.64
CA THR A 235 29.07 -12.09 -8.50
C THR A 235 29.87 -12.67 -7.34
N GLU A 236 31.15 -12.30 -7.23
CA GLU A 236 32.00 -12.64 -6.08
C GLU A 236 31.40 -12.11 -4.77
N LEU A 237 30.86 -10.88 -4.75
CA LEU A 237 30.20 -10.33 -3.56
C LEU A 237 28.93 -11.14 -3.21
N SER A 238 28.06 -11.41 -4.20
CA SER A 238 26.80 -12.14 -4.02
C SER A 238 26.99 -13.57 -3.51
N GLN A 239 28.05 -14.25 -3.96
CA GLN A 239 28.37 -15.62 -3.57
C GLN A 239 29.25 -15.70 -2.32
N SER A 240 29.77 -14.57 -1.82
CA SER A 240 30.69 -14.60 -0.68
C SER A 240 29.96 -14.78 0.65
N ASP A 241 30.50 -15.65 1.50
CA ASP A 241 30.05 -15.83 2.90
C ASP A 241 30.27 -14.57 3.76
N MET A 242 31.00 -13.57 3.24
CA MET A 242 31.25 -12.30 3.92
C MET A 242 30.07 -11.33 3.82
N PHE A 243 29.19 -11.54 2.84
CA PHE A 243 28.01 -10.73 2.66
C PHE A 243 26.93 -11.17 3.65
N ASP A 244 26.27 -10.21 4.31
CA ASP A 244 25.24 -10.54 5.30
C ASP A 244 24.09 -11.32 4.64
N ALA A 245 23.76 -12.48 5.19
CA ALA A 245 22.71 -13.37 4.69
C ALA A 245 21.35 -12.66 4.56
N ARG A 246 21.07 -11.67 5.42
CA ARG A 246 19.83 -10.88 5.37
C ARG A 246 19.77 -9.98 4.13
N LEU A 247 20.90 -9.39 3.76
CA LEU A 247 21.01 -8.59 2.53
C LEU A 247 21.04 -9.50 1.30
N GLN A 248 21.69 -10.67 1.41
CA GLN A 248 21.76 -11.64 0.33
C GLN A 248 20.36 -12.12 -0.09
N ALA A 249 19.49 -12.40 0.88
CA ALA A 249 18.09 -12.77 0.63
C ALA A 249 17.26 -11.65 -0.01
N LYS A 250 17.73 -10.39 0.05
CA LYS A 250 17.06 -9.22 -0.54
C LYS A 250 17.67 -8.80 -1.89
N ILE A 251 18.63 -9.54 -2.43
CA ILE A 251 19.17 -9.28 -3.77
C ILE A 251 18.09 -9.60 -4.80
N LEU A 252 17.64 -8.59 -5.53
CA LEU A 252 16.65 -8.73 -6.61
C LEU A 252 17.32 -9.14 -7.92
N ASN A 253 18.40 -8.46 -8.29
CA ASN A 253 19.13 -8.75 -9.52
C ASN A 253 20.59 -8.31 -9.45
N VAL A 254 21.40 -8.90 -10.32
CA VAL A 254 22.81 -8.59 -10.53
C VAL A 254 22.99 -8.04 -11.96
N VAL A 255 23.23 -6.73 -12.09
CA VAL A 255 23.21 -6.01 -13.38
C VAL A 255 24.63 -5.71 -13.86
N ASP A 256 24.91 -5.97 -15.14
CA ASP A 256 26.16 -5.58 -15.78
C ASP A 256 26.07 -4.13 -16.25
N VAL A 257 26.98 -3.28 -15.76
CA VAL A 257 27.09 -1.89 -16.21
C VAL A 257 28.45 -1.62 -16.81
N SER A 258 28.48 -0.76 -17.83
CA SER A 258 29.70 -0.47 -18.61
C SER A 258 30.63 0.50 -17.88
N TYR A 259 30.06 1.35 -17.01
CA TYR A 259 30.77 2.39 -16.28
C TYR A 259 30.55 2.24 -14.77
N GLY A 260 31.55 2.61 -13.97
CA GLY A 260 31.44 2.70 -12.52
C GLY A 260 30.90 4.06 -12.03
N GLY A 261 30.76 4.19 -10.71
CA GLY A 261 30.40 5.45 -10.05
C GLY A 261 28.97 5.92 -10.36
N GLU A 262 28.78 7.24 -10.44
CA GLU A 262 27.45 7.85 -10.62
C GLU A 262 26.87 7.64 -12.03
N SER A 263 27.71 7.53 -13.06
CA SER A 263 27.25 7.19 -14.41
C SER A 263 26.76 5.75 -14.47
N GLY A 264 27.48 4.82 -13.82
CA GLY A 264 27.04 3.44 -13.64
C GLY A 264 25.76 3.32 -12.83
N PHE A 265 25.53 4.23 -11.87
CA PHE A 265 24.30 4.26 -11.09
C PHE A 265 23.07 4.52 -11.96
N ASN A 266 23.13 5.54 -12.83
CA ASN A 266 21.99 5.85 -13.71
C ASN A 266 21.71 4.70 -14.68
N GLN A 267 22.77 4.12 -15.26
CA GLN A 267 22.62 2.96 -16.14
C GLN A 267 21.99 1.76 -15.41
N ALA A 268 22.40 1.51 -14.16
CA ALA A 268 21.83 0.44 -13.35
C ALA A 268 20.35 0.68 -13.04
N ILE A 269 19.95 1.93 -12.79
CA ILE A 269 18.55 2.31 -12.57
C ILE A 269 17.72 2.00 -13.82
N ASP A 270 18.18 2.45 -14.99
CA ASP A 270 17.47 2.25 -16.26
C ASP A 270 17.29 0.77 -16.59
N LEU A 271 18.34 -0.04 -16.41
CA LEU A 271 18.30 -1.48 -16.65
C LEU A 271 17.46 -2.25 -15.62
N SER A 272 17.29 -1.71 -14.42
CA SER A 272 16.54 -2.36 -13.35
C SER A 272 15.08 -1.92 -13.26
N ALA A 273 14.68 -0.90 -14.01
CA ALA A 273 13.35 -0.30 -13.94
C ALA A 273 12.21 -1.33 -14.11
N GLU A 274 12.38 -2.28 -15.03
CA GLU A 274 11.40 -3.36 -15.26
C GLU A 274 11.27 -4.32 -14.07
N ILE A 275 12.38 -4.61 -13.38
CA ILE A 275 12.36 -5.53 -12.24
C ILE A 275 11.79 -4.82 -11.02
N LEU A 276 12.15 -3.55 -10.84
CA LEU A 276 11.67 -2.73 -9.73
C LEU A 276 10.16 -2.52 -9.77
N SER A 277 9.59 -2.29 -10.96
CA SER A 277 8.12 -2.20 -11.11
C SER A 277 7.42 -3.53 -10.82
N ASN A 278 8.13 -4.66 -11.01
CA ASN A 278 7.60 -6.00 -10.80
C ASN A 278 7.70 -6.51 -9.35
N VAL A 279 8.38 -5.80 -8.43
CA VAL A 279 8.58 -6.30 -7.05
C VAL A 279 7.26 -6.54 -6.32
N LYS A 280 6.29 -5.62 -6.45
CA LYS A 280 4.96 -5.78 -5.85
C LYS A 280 4.24 -7.01 -6.40
N PHE A 281 4.33 -7.24 -7.71
CA PHE A 281 3.76 -8.43 -8.35
C PHE A 281 4.42 -9.73 -7.89
N ILE A 282 5.74 -9.71 -7.66
CA ILE A 282 6.49 -10.88 -7.17
C ILE A 282 6.09 -11.20 -5.72
N GLN A 283 5.97 -10.20 -4.86
CA GLN A 283 5.50 -10.38 -3.47
C GLN A 283 4.07 -10.94 -3.45
N GLU A 284 3.18 -10.35 -4.25
CA GLU A 284 1.78 -10.80 -4.40
C GLU A 284 1.71 -12.26 -4.87
N LYS A 285 2.47 -12.61 -5.93
CA LYS A 285 2.55 -13.97 -6.45
C LYS A 285 3.11 -14.97 -5.43
N CYS A 286 4.10 -14.57 -4.63
CA CYS A 286 4.64 -15.41 -3.56
C CYS A 286 3.60 -15.65 -2.45
N LEU A 287 2.86 -14.61 -2.06
CA LEU A 287 1.80 -14.70 -1.05
C LEU A 287 0.67 -15.65 -1.51
N ILE A 288 0.16 -15.45 -2.72
CA ILE A 288 -0.88 -16.32 -3.30
C ILE A 288 -0.33 -17.73 -3.54
N GLY A 289 0.96 -17.86 -3.90
CA GLY A 289 1.64 -19.14 -4.04
C GLY A 289 1.62 -19.95 -2.74
N LYS A 290 1.93 -19.32 -1.60
CA LYS A 290 1.82 -19.96 -0.27
C LYS A 290 0.38 -20.39 0.04
N TYR A 291 -0.60 -19.56 -0.29
CA TYR A 291 -2.01 -19.89 -0.13
C TYR A 291 -2.42 -21.13 -0.96
N PHE A 292 -2.00 -21.21 -2.23
CA PHE A 292 -2.24 -22.39 -3.06
C PHE A 292 -1.44 -23.61 -2.61
N GLU A 293 -0.28 -23.43 -2.01
CA GLU A 293 0.51 -24.52 -1.45
C GLU A 293 -0.23 -25.21 -0.30
N GLU A 294 -0.84 -24.44 0.62
CA GLU A 294 -1.66 -24.98 1.72
C GLU A 294 -2.89 -25.76 1.21
N ILE A 295 -3.50 -25.30 0.11
CA ILE A 295 -4.58 -26.03 -0.58
C ILE A 295 -4.03 -27.33 -1.20
N SER A 296 -2.89 -27.25 -1.88
CA SER A 296 -2.30 -28.40 -2.59
C SER A 296 -1.81 -29.51 -1.67
N GLN A 297 -1.45 -29.16 -0.43
CA GLN A 297 -0.93 -30.08 0.59
C GLN A 297 -2.04 -30.63 1.51
N ASP A 298 -3.31 -30.26 1.31
CA ASP A 298 -4.47 -30.67 2.12
C ASP A 298 -4.25 -30.48 3.64
N THR A 299 -3.52 -29.43 4.04
CA THR A 299 -3.21 -29.16 5.46
C THR A 299 -4.46 -28.72 6.24
N GLY A 300 -5.51 -28.28 5.53
CA GLY A 300 -6.73 -27.70 6.10
C GLY A 300 -6.50 -26.34 6.76
N LYS A 301 -5.40 -25.64 6.43
CA LYS A 301 -5.04 -24.32 6.97
C LYS A 301 -5.36 -23.16 6.02
N TYR A 302 -6.44 -23.29 5.26
CA TYR A 302 -6.91 -22.24 4.38
C TYR A 302 -8.41 -22.05 4.57
N VAL A 303 -8.88 -20.85 4.25
CA VAL A 303 -10.30 -20.51 4.20
C VAL A 303 -10.57 -19.71 2.93
N PHE A 304 -11.72 -19.93 2.31
CA PHE A 304 -12.17 -19.22 1.13
C PHE A 304 -13.66 -18.92 1.27
N GLY A 305 -14.15 -17.91 0.55
CA GLY A 305 -15.56 -17.51 0.63
C GLY A 305 -15.83 -16.58 1.80
N VAL A 306 -16.81 -15.69 1.65
CA VAL A 306 -16.99 -14.57 2.58
C VAL A 306 -17.47 -15.06 3.95
N ASP A 307 -18.45 -15.96 3.99
CA ASP A 307 -19.05 -16.41 5.25
C ASP A 307 -18.07 -17.25 6.08
N ASP A 308 -17.39 -18.20 5.46
CA ASP A 308 -16.35 -19.02 6.12
C ASP A 308 -15.18 -18.16 6.62
N THR A 309 -14.76 -17.18 5.81
CA THR A 309 -13.65 -16.30 6.21
C THR A 309 -14.03 -15.42 7.39
N LEU A 310 -15.27 -14.95 7.46
CA LEU A 310 -15.79 -14.18 8.60
C LEU A 310 -15.92 -15.04 9.86
N ASN A 311 -16.45 -16.26 9.74
CA ASN A 311 -16.53 -17.19 10.86
C ASN A 311 -15.12 -17.52 11.40
N ALA A 312 -14.16 -17.79 10.51
CA ALA A 312 -12.78 -18.02 10.89
C ALA A 312 -12.11 -16.78 11.51
N LEU A 313 -12.50 -15.58 11.07
CA LEU A 313 -12.03 -14.31 11.62
C LEU A 313 -12.57 -14.11 13.06
N ASP A 314 -13.85 -14.38 13.29
CA ASP A 314 -14.50 -14.27 14.61
C ASP A 314 -13.92 -15.27 15.62
N MET A 315 -13.51 -16.45 15.15
CA MET A 315 -12.76 -17.43 15.97
C MET A 315 -11.31 -17.02 16.23
N GLY A 316 -10.78 -15.99 15.55
CA GLY A 316 -9.39 -15.57 15.63
C GLY A 316 -8.41 -16.59 15.05
N ALA A 317 -8.86 -17.45 14.13
CA ALA A 317 -8.05 -18.52 13.53
C ALA A 317 -7.19 -18.03 12.36
N VAL A 318 -7.53 -16.89 11.74
CA VAL A 318 -6.85 -16.35 10.55
C VAL A 318 -5.51 -15.72 10.92
N GLU A 319 -4.44 -16.16 10.27
CA GLU A 319 -3.11 -15.54 10.34
C GLU A 319 -3.00 -14.39 9.35
N THR A 320 -3.24 -14.67 8.07
CA THR A 320 -3.14 -13.71 6.97
C THR A 320 -4.44 -13.73 6.18
N LEU A 321 -5.16 -12.62 6.21
CA LEU A 321 -6.37 -12.38 5.45
C LEU A 321 -6.00 -11.77 4.10
N ILE A 322 -6.36 -12.46 3.02
CA ILE A 322 -6.06 -12.08 1.64
C ILE A 322 -7.36 -11.59 1.00
N VAL A 323 -7.40 -10.32 0.60
CA VAL A 323 -8.60 -9.68 0.04
C VAL A 323 -8.27 -9.04 -1.30
N TRP A 324 -9.13 -9.25 -2.29
CA TRP A 324 -8.99 -8.59 -3.59
C TRP A 324 -9.35 -7.10 -3.51
N GLU A 325 -8.50 -6.21 -4.05
CA GLU A 325 -8.68 -4.75 -4.01
C GLU A 325 -10.03 -4.26 -4.58
N ASN A 326 -10.61 -4.99 -5.53
CA ASN A 326 -11.85 -4.62 -6.21
C ASN A 326 -13.02 -5.54 -5.85
N LEU A 327 -13.05 -6.10 -4.63
CA LEU A 327 -14.18 -6.90 -4.19
C LEU A 327 -15.44 -6.02 -4.11
N ASP A 328 -16.45 -6.40 -4.89
CA ASP A 328 -17.75 -5.71 -4.97
C ASP A 328 -18.75 -6.25 -3.93
N MET A 329 -18.32 -6.39 -2.67
CA MET A 329 -19.14 -6.85 -1.55
C MET A 329 -19.41 -5.72 -0.56
N ASN A 330 -20.67 -5.53 -0.22
CA ASN A 330 -21.11 -4.57 0.79
C ASN A 330 -21.64 -5.30 2.04
N ARG A 331 -21.24 -4.79 3.21
CA ARG A 331 -21.76 -5.20 4.51
C ARG A 331 -22.94 -4.31 4.88
N TYR A 332 -24.06 -4.96 5.17
CA TYR A 332 -25.31 -4.32 5.58
C TYR A 332 -25.63 -4.69 7.02
N GLU A 333 -25.81 -3.69 7.87
CA GLU A 333 -26.39 -3.86 9.19
C GLU A 333 -27.88 -3.61 9.08
N LEU A 334 -28.64 -4.71 9.10
CA LEU A 334 -30.08 -4.74 8.97
C LEU A 334 -30.69 -4.85 10.36
N LYS A 335 -31.55 -3.91 10.74
CA LYS A 335 -32.32 -4.02 11.97
C LYS A 335 -33.71 -4.54 11.66
N ASN A 336 -34.11 -5.60 12.34
CA ASN A 336 -35.50 -6.07 12.25
C ASN A 336 -36.41 -5.13 13.06
N THR A 337 -37.39 -4.55 12.37
CA THR A 337 -38.35 -3.60 12.94
C THR A 337 -39.26 -4.23 14.00
N ALA A 338 -39.43 -5.56 13.97
CA ALA A 338 -40.28 -6.31 14.89
C ALA A 338 -39.54 -6.86 16.13
N THR A 339 -38.31 -7.36 15.98
CA THR A 339 -37.54 -8.00 17.08
C THR A 339 -36.45 -7.10 17.65
N GLY A 340 -36.04 -6.05 16.93
CA GLY A 340 -34.93 -5.18 17.33
C GLY A 340 -33.54 -5.80 17.15
N GLU A 341 -33.45 -7.04 16.67
CA GLU A 341 -32.19 -7.73 16.39
C GLU A 341 -31.48 -7.10 15.18
N ILE A 342 -30.16 -7.00 15.29
CA ILE A 342 -29.28 -6.48 14.23
C ILE A 342 -28.68 -7.69 13.54
N VAL A 343 -29.09 -7.94 12.30
CA VAL A 343 -28.55 -9.00 11.45
C VAL A 343 -27.56 -8.36 10.49
N VAL A 344 -26.33 -8.87 10.47
CA VAL A 344 -25.32 -8.45 9.50
C VAL A 344 -25.42 -9.37 8.29
N LYS A 345 -25.69 -8.80 7.11
CA LYS A 345 -25.68 -9.54 5.85
C LYS A 345 -24.66 -8.96 4.89
N HIS A 346 -24.06 -9.83 4.08
CA HIS A 346 -23.10 -9.47 3.05
C HIS A 346 -23.75 -9.69 1.69
N PHE A 347 -23.79 -8.66 0.84
CA PHE A 347 -24.43 -8.74 -0.47
C PHE A 347 -23.47 -8.33 -1.58
N ASN A 348 -23.51 -9.08 -2.68
CA ASN A 348 -22.97 -8.68 -3.98
C ASN A 348 -23.91 -7.69 -4.68
N LYS A 349 -23.41 -6.91 -5.66
CA LYS A 349 -24.21 -5.97 -6.48
C LYS A 349 -25.46 -6.61 -7.11
N GLU A 350 -25.40 -7.89 -7.50
CA GLU A 350 -26.54 -8.62 -8.05
C GLU A 350 -27.60 -8.95 -6.98
N GLN A 351 -27.17 -9.24 -5.76
CA GLN A 351 -28.04 -9.51 -4.61
C GLN A 351 -28.64 -8.24 -4.00
N GLU A 352 -28.00 -7.07 -4.20
CA GLU A 352 -28.57 -5.76 -3.85
C GLU A 352 -29.83 -5.43 -4.66
N THR A 353 -29.95 -5.98 -5.87
CA THR A 353 -31.09 -5.71 -6.78
C THR A 353 -32.33 -6.50 -6.35
N ASN A 354 -32.16 -7.57 -5.59
CA ASN A 354 -33.25 -8.45 -5.15
C ASN A 354 -33.86 -7.94 -3.84
N GLN A 355 -35.03 -7.29 -3.94
CA GLN A 355 -35.82 -6.81 -2.79
C GLN A 355 -36.20 -7.91 -1.78
N ASN A 356 -36.19 -9.18 -2.19
CA ASN A 356 -36.47 -10.32 -1.30
C ASN A 356 -35.39 -10.54 -0.23
N ASN A 357 -34.17 -10.04 -0.43
CA ASN A 357 -33.07 -10.19 0.53
C ASN A 357 -33.18 -9.25 1.75
N PHE A 358 -34.00 -8.20 1.63
CA PHE A 358 -34.32 -7.24 2.69
C PHE A 358 -35.60 -7.60 3.46
N ARG A 359 -36.16 -8.78 3.21
CA ARG A 359 -37.26 -9.35 3.98
C ARG A 359 -36.76 -10.52 4.80
N ASP A 360 -37.17 -10.58 6.05
CA ASP A 360 -36.83 -11.70 6.91
C ASP A 360 -37.65 -12.94 6.51
N GLN A 361 -36.99 -14.09 6.28
CA GLN A 361 -37.64 -15.32 5.81
C GLN A 361 -38.67 -15.85 6.82
N ALA A 362 -38.49 -15.54 8.11
CA ALA A 362 -39.36 -16.01 9.18
C ALA A 362 -40.57 -15.11 9.48
N THR A 363 -40.50 -13.80 9.22
CA THR A 363 -41.54 -12.83 9.65
C THR A 363 -42.13 -11.97 8.53
N SER A 364 -41.60 -12.03 7.30
CA SER A 364 -41.99 -11.11 6.21
C SER A 364 -41.90 -9.62 6.58
N ALA A 365 -41.19 -9.29 7.67
CA ALA A 365 -40.97 -7.92 8.11
C ALA A 365 -39.86 -7.27 7.27
N GLU A 366 -40.03 -6.00 6.96
CA GLU A 366 -39.01 -5.19 6.26
C GLU A 366 -37.84 -4.92 7.22
N LEU A 367 -36.64 -5.30 6.77
CA LEU A 367 -35.40 -5.04 7.47
C LEU A 367 -34.91 -3.63 7.11
N GLU A 368 -34.84 -2.74 8.10
CA GLU A 368 -34.30 -1.39 7.88
C GLU A 368 -32.78 -1.44 7.77
N VAL A 369 -32.24 -0.84 6.72
CA VAL A 369 -30.79 -0.66 6.54
C VAL A 369 -30.32 0.46 7.46
N GLN A 370 -29.59 0.13 8.52
CA GLN A 370 -28.97 1.13 9.40
C GLN A 370 -27.65 1.64 8.83
N ASN A 371 -26.76 0.73 8.47
CA ASN A 371 -25.44 1.06 7.94
C ASN A 371 -25.16 0.22 6.69
N LYS A 372 -24.68 0.91 5.65
CA LYS A 372 -24.09 0.31 4.45
C LYS A 372 -22.62 0.69 4.44
N MET A 373 -21.74 -0.30 4.48
CA MET A 373 -20.29 -0.08 4.39
C MET A 373 -19.65 -1.12 3.45
N PRO A 374 -18.71 -0.73 2.59
CA PRO A 374 -17.95 -1.69 1.79
C PRO A 374 -17.19 -2.68 2.68
N LEU A 375 -17.21 -3.96 2.32
CA LEU A 375 -16.58 -5.00 3.13
C LEU A 375 -15.05 -4.80 3.23
N LEU A 376 -14.39 -4.31 2.17
CA LEU A 376 -12.97 -3.92 2.22
C LEU A 376 -12.68 -2.86 3.28
N GLU A 377 -13.54 -1.84 3.38
CA GLU A 377 -13.36 -0.75 4.32
C GLU A 377 -13.53 -1.25 5.76
N TRP A 378 -14.49 -2.16 5.98
CA TRP A 378 -14.65 -2.84 7.26
C TRP A 378 -13.39 -3.64 7.64
N PHE A 379 -12.87 -4.48 6.74
CA PHE A 379 -11.65 -5.23 6.99
C PHE A 379 -10.49 -4.30 7.32
N ALA A 380 -10.30 -3.22 6.57
CA ALA A 380 -9.23 -2.25 6.80
C ALA A 380 -9.34 -1.48 8.14
N ASN A 381 -10.53 -1.45 8.75
CA ASN A 381 -10.76 -0.80 10.05
C ASN A 381 -10.68 -1.79 11.22
N GLU A 382 -11.13 -3.03 11.04
CA GLU A 382 -11.30 -3.99 12.14
C GLU A 382 -10.29 -5.13 12.19
N TYR A 383 -9.47 -5.36 11.15
CA TYR A 383 -8.48 -6.46 11.13
C TYR A 383 -7.60 -6.55 12.38
N ARG A 384 -7.22 -5.39 12.97
CA ARG A 384 -6.43 -5.31 14.20
C ARG A 384 -7.09 -5.93 15.41
N ARG A 385 -8.43 -5.91 15.49
CA ARG A 385 -9.18 -6.51 16.61
C ARG A 385 -9.06 -8.04 16.61
N PHE A 386 -8.99 -8.63 15.43
CA PHE A 386 -8.90 -10.08 15.24
C PHE A 386 -7.45 -10.60 15.27
N GLY A 387 -6.46 -9.70 15.24
CA GLY A 387 -5.05 -10.07 15.29
C GLY A 387 -4.55 -10.74 14.00
N CYS A 388 -5.24 -10.55 12.88
CA CYS A 388 -4.80 -11.03 11.56
C CYS A 388 -3.98 -9.97 10.82
N ILE A 389 -3.20 -10.40 9.85
CA ILE A 389 -2.49 -9.54 8.89
C ILE A 389 -3.37 -9.41 7.66
N LEU A 390 -3.75 -8.18 7.28
CA LEU A 390 -4.55 -7.95 6.07
C LEU A 390 -3.64 -7.61 4.88
N GLU A 391 -3.80 -8.36 3.80
CA GLU A 391 -3.08 -8.19 2.54
C GLU A 391 -4.05 -7.97 1.39
N PHE A 392 -3.82 -6.89 0.63
CA PHE A 392 -4.59 -6.59 -0.57
C PHE A 392 -3.90 -7.15 -1.81
N VAL A 393 -4.64 -7.90 -2.62
CA VAL A 393 -4.16 -8.50 -3.87
C VAL A 393 -4.89 -7.95 -5.09
N THR A 394 -4.28 -8.09 -6.26
CA THR A 394 -4.81 -7.63 -7.54
C THR A 394 -5.08 -8.81 -8.49
N ASN A 395 -5.75 -8.56 -9.61
CA ASN A 395 -6.04 -9.58 -10.63
C ASN A 395 -5.07 -9.54 -11.81
N LYS A 396 -3.91 -8.90 -11.65
CA LYS A 396 -2.93 -8.69 -12.73
C LYS A 396 -2.06 -9.92 -12.97
N SER A 397 -1.83 -10.73 -11.94
CA SER A 397 -1.10 -12.00 -12.04
C SER A 397 -2.04 -13.15 -12.45
N GLN A 398 -1.48 -14.24 -12.99
CA GLN A 398 -2.26 -15.43 -13.33
C GLN A 398 -2.85 -16.06 -12.06
N GLU A 399 -2.04 -16.12 -10.99
CA GLU A 399 -2.42 -16.61 -9.67
C GLU A 399 -3.50 -15.73 -9.02
N GLY A 400 -3.36 -14.40 -9.12
CA GLY A 400 -4.37 -13.45 -8.65
C GLY A 400 -5.69 -13.56 -9.40
N SER A 401 -5.66 -13.78 -10.72
CA SER A 401 -6.87 -14.03 -11.51
C SER A 401 -7.57 -15.32 -11.09
N GLN A 402 -6.82 -16.39 -10.79
CA GLN A 402 -7.36 -17.64 -10.24
C GLN A 402 -7.97 -17.43 -8.85
N PHE A 403 -7.30 -16.67 -7.97
CA PHE A 403 -7.84 -16.34 -6.65
C PHE A 403 -9.16 -15.56 -6.74
N CYS A 404 -9.21 -14.53 -7.58
CA CYS A 404 -10.40 -13.70 -7.74
C CYS A 404 -11.58 -14.46 -8.35
N ARG A 405 -11.34 -15.23 -9.41
CA ARG A 405 -12.41 -15.93 -10.15
C ARG A 405 -12.79 -17.28 -9.53
N GLY A 406 -11.84 -17.99 -8.93
CA GLY A 406 -12.05 -19.33 -8.38
C GLY A 406 -12.53 -19.32 -6.93
N PHE A 407 -12.02 -18.41 -6.10
CA PHE A 407 -12.25 -18.40 -4.65
C PHE A 407 -13.07 -17.19 -4.18
N GLY A 408 -13.70 -16.45 -5.11
CA GLY A 408 -14.57 -15.31 -4.77
C GLY A 408 -13.84 -14.06 -4.28
N GLY A 409 -12.51 -13.99 -4.42
CA GLY A 409 -11.71 -12.80 -4.09
C GLY A 409 -11.53 -12.52 -2.60
N VAL A 410 -11.96 -13.43 -1.72
CA VAL A 410 -11.71 -13.39 -0.27
C VAL A 410 -11.23 -14.75 0.19
N GLY A 411 -10.15 -14.75 0.95
CA GLY A 411 -9.64 -15.96 1.58
C GLY A 411 -8.61 -15.63 2.65
N GLY A 412 -8.10 -16.66 3.31
CA GLY A 412 -7.10 -16.49 4.34
C GLY A 412 -6.30 -17.74 4.62
N ILE A 413 -5.11 -17.52 5.17
CA ILE A 413 -4.25 -18.58 5.71
C ILE A 413 -4.55 -18.67 7.20
N LEU A 414 -4.90 -19.86 7.67
CA LEU A 414 -5.25 -20.13 9.07
C LEU A 414 -4.00 -20.55 9.88
N ARG A 415 -3.95 -20.14 11.15
CA ARG A 415 -2.88 -20.53 12.08
C ARG A 415 -2.92 -22.02 12.42
N TYR A 416 -4.13 -22.56 12.52
CA TYR A 416 -4.43 -23.94 12.86
C TYR A 416 -5.59 -24.43 12.01
N ARG A 417 -5.70 -25.75 11.85
CA ARG A 417 -6.78 -26.37 11.09
C ARG A 417 -8.11 -26.11 11.79
N VAL A 418 -9.07 -25.55 11.05
CA VAL A 418 -10.46 -25.37 11.49
C VAL A 418 -11.33 -26.26 10.62
N ASP A 419 -12.27 -26.97 11.23
CA ASP A 419 -13.24 -27.76 10.48
C ASP A 419 -14.41 -26.85 10.10
N LEU A 420 -14.36 -26.29 8.89
CA LEU A 420 -15.36 -25.34 8.40
C LEU A 420 -16.70 -26.04 8.09
N ALA A 421 -16.67 -27.36 7.85
CA ALA A 421 -17.85 -28.18 7.58
C ALA A 421 -18.85 -28.26 8.76
N SER A 422 -18.44 -27.91 9.99
CA SER A 422 -19.37 -27.87 11.12
C SER A 422 -20.31 -26.66 11.13
N PHE A 423 -20.08 -25.67 10.24
CA PHE A 423 -20.88 -24.45 10.17
C PHE A 423 -21.91 -24.45 9.04
N ASP A 424 -21.87 -25.42 8.13
CA ASP A 424 -22.87 -25.63 7.08
C ASP A 424 -24.19 -26.23 7.59
N VAL A 425 -24.32 -26.50 8.90
CA VAL A 425 -25.40 -27.35 9.45
C VAL A 425 -26.76 -26.65 9.60
N ASP A 426 -26.91 -25.36 9.29
CA ASP A 426 -28.21 -24.67 9.39
C ASP A 426 -28.76 -24.14 8.04
N SER A 427 -28.37 -24.74 6.91
CA SER A 427 -28.94 -24.43 5.58
C SER A 427 -29.67 -25.61 4.91
N ASP A 428 -30.00 -26.67 5.65
CA ASP A 428 -30.71 -27.84 5.14
C ASP A 428 -32.23 -27.58 5.16
N ASP A 429 -32.72 -26.79 4.19
CA ASP A 429 -34.15 -26.70 3.90
C ASP A 429 -34.61 -28.05 3.35
N GLY A 430 -35.48 -28.72 4.12
CA GLY A 430 -35.93 -30.08 3.90
C GLY A 430 -36.59 -30.28 2.54
N GLY A 431 -35.83 -30.79 1.58
CA GLY A 431 -36.34 -31.36 0.34
C GLY A 431 -37.06 -32.68 0.61
N VAL A 432 -38.36 -32.60 0.92
CA VAL A 432 -39.27 -33.74 0.85
C VAL A 432 -39.31 -34.20 -0.60
N TYR A 433 -38.65 -35.32 -0.90
CA TYR A 433 -38.85 -36.05 -2.15
C TYR A 433 -40.26 -36.62 -2.13
N ASP A 434 -41.18 -35.97 -2.84
CA ASP A 434 -42.49 -36.50 -3.17
C ASP A 434 -42.30 -37.53 -4.29
N ASP A 435 -42.31 -38.82 -3.92
CA ASP A 435 -42.42 -39.93 -4.85
C ASP A 435 -43.83 -39.90 -5.47
N SER A 436 -43.91 -39.69 -6.77
CA SER A 436 -45.14 -39.83 -7.56
C SER A 436 -44.85 -40.45 -8.92
N ASP A 437 -45.14 -41.75 -8.99
CA ASP A 437 -45.49 -42.63 -10.13
C ASP A 437 -44.86 -42.45 -11.53
#